data_AF-A0A1K1R4M2-F1
#
_entry.id   AF-A0A1K1R4M2-F1
#
_cell.length_a   1.000
_cell.length_b   1.000
_cell.length_c   1.000
_cell.angle_alpha   90.00
_cell.angle_beta   90.00
_cell.angle_gamma   90.00
#
_symmetry.space_group_name_H-M   'P 1'
#
loop_
_entity.id
_entity.type
_entity.pdbx_description
1 polymer ?
#
loop_
_entity_poly.entity_id
_entity_poly.type
_entity_poly.pdbx_seq_one_letter_code
_entity_poly.pdbx_strand_id
1 'polypeptide(L)'
;MSMKKLPVLALTAILLAAAGCQSQGAGNGSDQVKMQRTVGRDQLLQTMDQITAPSMPVNIMEQSDEQIVAWVKQIDEWTHRVLSSPVTGEVDRYGMEEMRKRLGQLYSPEMADRQIAYFYRRNEQLGTYQAYSTKAMLGLRSEWGEYEVKKSRGEDGVYRLTVRGTNVQQDAAKSTMLHESAYRPEDGRLRIIEFKTSS
;
A
#
# COMPACT_ATOMS: atom_id res chain seq x y z
N MET A 1 54.35 -40.33 21.84
CA MET A 1 54.25 -41.01 23.16
C MET A 1 54.51 -40.00 24.26
N SER A 2 53.89 -40.17 25.44
CA SER A 2 53.96 -39.28 26.64
C SER A 2 53.35 -37.86 26.41
N MET A 3 52.45 -37.28 27.23
CA MET A 3 52.25 -37.20 28.71
C MET A 3 53.41 -36.49 29.44
N LYS A 4 53.26 -35.64 30.48
CA LYS A 4 52.12 -35.17 31.35
C LYS A 4 52.55 -33.79 31.94
N LYS A 5 51.78 -32.90 32.62
CA LYS A 5 50.51 -32.94 33.40
C LYS A 5 49.73 -31.59 33.24
N LEU A 6 48.59 -31.45 33.93
CA LEU A 6 48.00 -30.18 34.44
C LEU A 6 48.24 -30.07 35.96
N PRO A 7 48.30 -28.87 36.59
CA PRO A 7 47.13 -28.32 37.34
C PRO A 7 47.08 -26.74 37.41
N VAL A 8 45.92 -26.04 37.31
CA VAL A 8 44.86 -25.66 38.31
C VAL A 8 45.08 -24.34 39.10
N LEU A 9 44.02 -23.50 39.18
CA LEU A 9 43.82 -22.28 40.02
C LEU A 9 44.72 -21.06 39.68
N ALA A 10 44.31 -19.80 39.90
CA ALA A 10 43.33 -19.27 40.85
C ALA A 10 42.36 -18.20 40.30
N LEU A 11 41.34 -17.87 41.10
CA LEU A 11 40.26 -16.93 40.84
C LEU A 11 40.48 -15.61 41.63
N THR A 12 40.28 -14.44 41.00
CA THR A 12 40.13 -13.18 41.75
C THR A 12 39.13 -12.23 41.07
N ALA A 13 37.86 -12.30 41.49
CA ALA A 13 36.87 -11.28 41.14
C ALA A 13 36.94 -10.13 42.15
N ILE A 14 37.25 -8.92 41.70
CA ILE A 14 37.23 -7.73 42.57
C ILE A 14 35.81 -7.16 42.59
N LEU A 15 35.07 -7.49 43.65
CA LEU A 15 33.87 -6.75 44.04
C LEU A 15 34.29 -5.51 44.84
N LEU A 16 34.11 -4.33 44.25
CA LEU A 16 34.14 -3.06 44.97
C LEU A 16 32.94 -2.22 44.51
N ALA A 17 32.07 -1.88 45.46
CA ALA A 17 30.79 -1.25 45.16
C ALA A 17 30.94 0.27 44.99
N ALA A 18 30.27 0.81 43.98
CA ALA A 18 29.89 2.22 43.92
C ALA A 18 28.37 2.29 44.00
N ALA A 19 27.83 2.66 45.16
CA ALA A 19 26.39 2.84 45.38
C ALA A 19 25.91 4.16 44.73
N GLY A 20 25.92 4.20 43.40
CA GLY A 20 25.41 5.32 42.62
C GLY A 20 23.89 5.34 42.62
N CYS A 21 23.28 5.99 43.61
CA CYS A 21 21.85 6.33 43.58
C CYS A 21 21.57 7.38 42.49
N GLN A 22 21.46 6.96 41.23
CA GLN A 22 20.85 7.80 40.20
C GLN A 22 19.32 7.73 40.31
N SER A 23 18.73 8.91 40.48
CA SER A 23 17.30 9.14 40.56
C SER A 23 16.55 8.69 39.30
N GLN A 24 15.25 8.42 39.46
CA GLN A 24 14.33 8.00 38.40
C GLN A 24 14.41 8.88 37.14
N GLY A 25 15.09 8.38 36.10
CA GLY A 25 15.00 8.91 34.74
C GLY A 25 13.69 8.49 34.09
N ALA A 26 12.57 9.12 34.47
CA ALA A 26 11.24 8.83 33.93
C ALA A 26 11.03 9.39 32.51
N GLY A 27 11.89 8.99 31.57
CA GLY A 27 11.85 9.40 30.17
C GLY A 27 12.72 8.51 29.30
N ASN A 28 12.09 7.69 28.46
CA ASN A 28 12.71 7.06 27.28
C ASN A 28 11.67 6.39 26.39
N GLY A 29 10.70 5.65 26.96
CA GLY A 29 9.67 4.94 26.17
C GLY A 29 8.81 5.86 25.31
N SER A 30 8.34 6.98 25.88
CA SER A 30 7.58 8.02 25.15
C SER A 30 8.32 8.59 23.95
N ASP A 31 9.62 8.82 24.11
CA ASP A 31 10.40 9.61 23.15
C ASP A 31 11.08 8.71 22.11
N GLN A 32 11.40 7.46 22.45
CA GLN A 32 11.70 6.43 21.46
C GLN A 32 10.49 6.14 20.56
N VAL A 33 9.28 6.04 21.11
CA VAL A 33 8.05 5.86 20.30
C VAL A 33 7.77 7.08 19.43
N LYS A 34 8.00 8.31 19.91
CA LYS A 34 7.95 9.52 19.06
C LYS A 34 8.99 9.46 17.94
N MET A 35 10.25 9.17 18.25
CA MET A 35 11.33 9.10 17.25
C MET A 35 11.05 8.03 16.18
N GLN A 36 10.59 6.84 16.58
CA GLN A 36 10.20 5.79 15.63
C GLN A 36 9.04 6.23 14.73
N ARG A 37 8.02 6.92 15.28
CA ARG A 37 6.92 7.47 14.49
C ARG A 37 7.37 8.59 13.54
N THR A 38 8.26 9.48 13.97
CA THR A 38 8.81 10.55 13.11
C THR A 38 9.68 10.00 11.99
N VAL A 39 10.62 9.09 12.29
CA VAL A 39 11.48 8.46 11.27
C VAL A 39 10.64 7.64 10.28
N GLY A 40 9.64 6.89 10.76
CA GLY A 40 8.68 6.18 9.90
C GLY A 40 7.85 7.12 9.02
N ARG A 41 7.45 8.30 9.53
CA ARG A 41 6.74 9.34 8.78
C ARG A 41 7.61 9.94 7.67
N ASP A 42 8.85 10.31 7.98
CA ASP A 42 9.73 10.98 7.01
C ASP A 42 10.13 10.00 5.89
N GLN A 43 10.39 8.74 6.24
CA GLN A 43 10.61 7.66 5.27
C GLN A 43 9.36 7.39 4.41
N LEU A 44 8.16 7.39 5.01
CA LEU A 44 6.90 7.24 4.28
C LEU A 44 6.68 8.37 3.26
N LEU A 45 6.93 9.63 3.66
CA LEU A 45 6.84 10.79 2.78
C LEU A 45 7.84 10.69 1.62
N GLN A 46 9.10 10.38 1.91
CA GLN A 46 10.15 10.20 0.91
C GLN A 46 9.80 9.08 -0.10
N THR A 47 9.17 8.00 0.36
CA THR A 47 8.65 6.92 -0.53
C THR A 47 7.47 7.41 -1.38
N MET A 48 6.52 8.16 -0.80
CA MET A 48 5.35 8.69 -1.52
C MET A 48 5.68 9.74 -2.58
N ASP A 49 6.76 10.51 -2.41
CA ASP A 49 7.25 11.46 -3.41
C ASP A 49 7.90 10.77 -4.62
N GLN A 50 8.22 9.47 -4.53
CA GLN A 50 8.72 8.65 -5.65
C GLN A 50 7.60 7.88 -6.38
N ILE A 51 6.32 8.13 -6.03
CA ILE A 51 5.15 7.42 -6.56
C ILE A 51 4.30 8.39 -7.41
N THR A 52 4.86 8.75 -8.57
CA THR A 52 4.19 9.56 -9.61
C THR A 52 2.89 8.91 -10.08
N ALA A 53 1.80 9.67 -10.10
CA ALA A 53 0.51 9.21 -10.61
C ALA A 53 0.50 9.06 -12.13
N PRO A 54 -0.18 8.03 -12.69
CA PRO A 54 -0.37 7.88 -14.13
C PRO A 54 -1.21 9.04 -14.71
N SER A 55 -1.04 9.29 -16.00
CA SER A 55 -1.83 10.29 -16.72
C SER A 55 -3.28 9.84 -16.88
N MET A 56 -4.22 10.78 -16.84
CA MET A 56 -5.66 10.53 -16.93
C MET A 56 -6.32 11.33 -18.07
N PRO A 57 -5.83 11.29 -19.31
CA PRO A 57 -6.34 12.14 -20.38
C PRO A 57 -7.71 11.62 -20.85
N VAL A 58 -8.65 12.52 -21.17
CA VAL A 58 -10.02 12.12 -21.56
C VAL A 58 -10.05 11.25 -22.83
N ASN A 59 -9.11 11.48 -23.76
CA ASN A 59 -9.00 10.71 -25.01
C ASN A 59 -8.51 9.26 -24.82
N ILE A 60 -8.17 8.82 -23.60
CA ILE A 60 -7.86 7.40 -23.35
C ILE A 60 -9.05 6.49 -23.73
N MET A 61 -10.27 7.00 -23.58
CA MET A 61 -11.51 6.28 -23.90
C MET A 61 -11.72 6.06 -25.42
N GLU A 62 -10.94 6.75 -26.25
CA GLU A 62 -10.93 6.65 -27.72
C GLU A 62 -9.81 5.73 -28.23
N GLN A 63 -8.93 5.25 -27.34
CA GLN A 63 -7.81 4.36 -27.68
C GLN A 63 -8.25 2.91 -27.85
N SER A 64 -7.31 2.07 -28.32
CA SER A 64 -7.50 0.62 -28.44
C SER A 64 -7.75 -0.05 -27.07
N ASP A 65 -8.33 -1.24 -27.11
CA ASP A 65 -8.68 -1.98 -25.90
C ASP A 65 -7.42 -2.41 -25.14
N GLU A 66 -6.33 -2.74 -25.84
CA GLU A 66 -5.00 -3.03 -25.29
C GLU A 66 -4.44 -1.80 -24.53
N GLN A 67 -4.55 -0.60 -25.12
CA GLN A 67 -4.07 0.64 -24.51
C GLN A 67 -4.86 0.99 -23.24
N ILE A 68 -6.18 0.78 -23.25
CA ILE A 68 -7.05 1.01 -22.09
C ILE A 68 -6.78 -0.01 -20.99
N VAL A 69 -6.58 -1.29 -21.32
CA VAL A 69 -6.17 -2.31 -20.35
C VAL A 69 -4.81 -2.00 -19.73
N ALA A 70 -3.83 -1.57 -20.53
CA ALA A 70 -2.53 -1.14 -20.02
C ALA A 70 -2.64 0.06 -19.06
N TRP A 71 -3.49 1.04 -19.38
CA TRP A 71 -3.76 2.20 -18.53
C TRP A 71 -4.47 1.82 -17.21
N VAL A 72 -5.47 0.93 -17.25
CA VAL A 72 -6.14 0.39 -16.05
C VAL A 72 -5.13 -0.34 -15.14
N LYS A 73 -4.19 -1.11 -15.71
CA LYS A 73 -3.11 -1.76 -14.95
C LYS A 73 -2.17 -0.74 -14.30
N GLN A 74 -1.81 0.34 -14.98
CA GLN A 74 -0.99 1.42 -14.39
C GLN A 74 -1.69 2.11 -13.21
N ILE A 75 -3.01 2.28 -13.26
CA ILE A 75 -3.81 2.79 -12.13
C ILE A 75 -3.77 1.81 -10.94
N ASP A 76 -3.95 0.52 -11.18
CA ASP A 76 -3.91 -0.53 -10.14
C ASP A 76 -2.53 -0.60 -9.46
N GLU A 77 -1.46 -0.65 -10.26
CA GLU A 77 -0.08 -0.70 -9.77
C GLU A 77 0.32 0.56 -8.98
N TRP A 78 -0.07 1.74 -9.45
CA TRP A 78 0.14 2.98 -8.69
C TRP A 78 -0.63 2.98 -7.37
N THR A 79 -1.91 2.58 -7.40
CA THR A 79 -2.76 2.52 -6.21
C THR A 79 -2.20 1.55 -5.18
N HIS A 80 -1.73 0.39 -5.62
CA HIS A 80 -1.02 -0.56 -4.78
C HIS A 80 0.29 0.03 -4.22
N ARG A 81 1.12 0.71 -5.02
CA ARG A 81 2.36 1.36 -4.53
C ARG A 81 2.07 2.38 -3.43
N VAL A 82 1.05 3.23 -3.60
CA VAL A 82 0.62 4.19 -2.57
C VAL A 82 0.21 3.46 -1.28
N LEU A 83 -0.64 2.44 -1.38
CA LEU A 83 -1.18 1.71 -0.22
C LEU A 83 -0.16 0.76 0.45
N SER A 84 0.89 0.34 -0.25
CA SER A 84 1.98 -0.50 0.29
C SER A 84 3.23 0.28 0.69
N SER A 85 3.20 1.62 0.62
CA SER A 85 4.33 2.47 1.01
C SER A 85 4.74 2.34 2.49
N PRO A 86 3.83 2.12 3.47
CA PRO A 86 4.22 1.84 4.86
C PRO A 86 4.91 0.47 5.01
N VAL A 87 6.24 0.46 5.05
CA VAL A 87 7.10 -0.74 5.11
C VAL A 87 6.75 -1.70 6.25
N THR A 88 6.26 -1.18 7.37
CA THR A 88 5.82 -1.93 8.56
C THR A 88 4.46 -2.62 8.41
N GLY A 89 3.67 -2.25 7.39
CA GLY A 89 2.26 -2.62 7.29
C GLY A 89 1.34 -1.92 8.32
N GLU A 90 1.89 -1.11 9.23
CA GLU A 90 1.14 -0.30 10.20
C GLU A 90 1.39 1.19 9.95
N VAL A 91 0.32 2.00 9.99
CA VAL A 91 0.34 3.43 9.70
C VAL A 91 -0.54 4.21 10.68
N ASP A 92 -0.16 5.44 11.00
CA ASP A 92 -0.94 6.32 11.87
C ASP A 92 -1.97 7.16 11.08
N ARG A 93 -2.71 8.03 11.78
CA ARG A 93 -3.68 8.94 11.14
C ARG A 93 -3.03 9.85 10.09
N TYR A 94 -1.80 10.31 10.29
CA TYR A 94 -1.14 11.22 9.36
C TYR A 94 -0.74 10.52 8.06
N GLY A 95 -0.15 9.32 8.13
CA GLY A 95 0.16 8.53 6.93
C GLY A 95 -1.09 8.15 6.13
N MET A 96 -2.25 7.98 6.80
CA MET A 96 -3.55 7.79 6.16
C MET A 96 -4.09 9.05 5.48
N GLU A 97 -3.85 10.23 6.06
CA GLU A 97 -4.20 11.52 5.45
C GLU A 97 -3.34 11.82 4.21
N GLU A 98 -2.04 11.49 4.25
CA GLU A 98 -1.17 11.56 3.06
C GLU A 98 -1.55 10.51 2.01
N MET A 99 -1.90 9.27 2.37
CA MET A 99 -2.45 8.30 1.40
C MET A 99 -3.73 8.81 0.72
N ARG A 100 -4.67 9.38 1.47
CA ARG A 100 -5.90 10.00 0.91
C ARG A 100 -5.58 11.16 -0.04
N LYS A 101 -4.55 11.95 0.26
CA LYS A 101 -4.06 13.05 -0.57
C LYS A 101 -3.32 12.59 -1.84
N ARG A 102 -2.61 11.45 -1.81
CA ARG A 102 -2.02 10.80 -3.01
C ARG A 102 -3.13 10.20 -3.87
N LEU A 103 -3.86 9.21 -3.33
CA LEU A 103 -5.32 9.08 -3.41
C LEU A 103 -6.06 9.94 -4.45
N GLY A 104 -6.46 11.11 -3.95
CA GLY A 104 -7.27 12.11 -4.65
C GLY A 104 -6.62 12.80 -5.86
N GLN A 105 -5.38 12.44 -6.24
CA GLN A 105 -4.83 12.85 -7.53
C GLN A 105 -5.63 12.21 -8.69
N LEU A 106 -6.03 10.94 -8.52
CA LEU A 106 -6.84 10.20 -9.49
C LEU A 106 -8.30 10.01 -9.04
N TYR A 107 -8.50 9.64 -7.78
CA TYR A 107 -9.78 9.19 -7.24
C TYR A 107 -10.64 10.35 -6.73
N SER A 108 -11.96 10.14 -6.63
CA SER A 108 -12.83 10.97 -5.78
C SER A 108 -12.52 10.71 -4.29
N PRO A 109 -12.88 11.61 -3.37
CA PRO A 109 -12.63 11.41 -1.93
C PRO A 109 -13.23 10.09 -1.42
N GLU A 110 -14.46 9.77 -1.84
CA GLU A 110 -15.19 8.57 -1.43
C GLU A 110 -14.56 7.30 -2.00
N MET A 111 -14.01 7.36 -3.22
CA MET A 111 -13.34 6.20 -3.82
C MET A 111 -11.93 6.01 -3.23
N ALA A 112 -11.21 7.09 -2.93
CA ALA A 112 -9.94 7.04 -2.19
C ALA A 112 -10.13 6.39 -0.81
N ASP A 113 -11.17 6.78 -0.07
CA ASP A 113 -11.52 6.14 1.20
C ASP A 113 -11.97 4.68 1.03
N ARG A 114 -12.68 4.31 -0.05
CA ARG A 114 -12.97 2.90 -0.37
C ARG A 114 -11.69 2.08 -0.59
N GLN A 115 -10.70 2.59 -1.33
CA GLN A 115 -9.43 1.88 -1.54
C GLN A 115 -8.64 1.72 -0.22
N ILE A 116 -8.55 2.77 0.58
CA ILE A 116 -7.89 2.73 1.89
C ILE A 116 -8.60 1.72 2.82
N ALA A 117 -9.93 1.77 2.90
CA ALA A 117 -10.74 0.86 3.72
C ALA A 117 -10.78 -0.59 3.17
N TYR A 118 -10.34 -0.83 1.93
CA TYR A 118 -10.14 -2.18 1.41
C TYR A 118 -8.83 -2.78 1.93
N PHE A 119 -7.73 -2.02 1.79
CA PHE A 119 -6.38 -2.49 2.14
C PHE A 119 -6.14 -2.53 3.66
N TYR A 120 -6.63 -1.52 4.39
CA TYR A 120 -6.38 -1.33 5.83
C TYR A 120 -7.57 -1.66 6.73
N ARG A 121 -7.27 -2.04 7.98
CA ARG A 121 -8.22 -2.12 9.11
C ARG A 121 -7.74 -1.23 10.24
N ARG A 122 -8.66 -0.53 10.93
CA ARG A 122 -8.32 0.30 12.09
C ARG A 122 -8.07 -0.60 13.31
N ASN A 123 -6.95 -0.39 13.99
CA ASN A 123 -6.63 -1.00 15.27
C ASN A 123 -7.02 -0.03 16.39
N GLU A 124 -8.19 -0.24 16.99
CA GLU A 124 -8.73 0.60 18.07
C GLU A 124 -7.87 0.58 19.35
N GLN A 125 -7.05 -0.46 19.58
CA GLN A 125 -6.18 -0.55 20.75
C GLN A 125 -4.93 0.32 20.63
N LEU A 126 -4.37 0.45 19.41
CA LEU A 126 -3.14 1.20 19.15
C LEU A 126 -3.39 2.61 18.58
N GLY A 127 -4.61 2.88 18.10
CA GLY A 127 -4.97 4.14 17.42
C GLY A 127 -4.42 4.26 15.99
N THR A 128 -3.96 3.15 15.42
CA THR A 128 -3.30 3.03 14.10
C THR A 128 -4.14 2.19 13.14
N TYR A 129 -3.63 1.98 11.92
CA TYR A 129 -4.26 1.18 10.88
C TYR A 129 -3.27 0.13 10.39
N GLN A 130 -3.74 -1.11 10.26
CA GLN A 130 -2.93 -2.27 9.89
C GLN A 130 -3.38 -2.80 8.52
N ALA A 131 -2.43 -3.10 7.64
CA ALA A 131 -2.68 -3.70 6.34
C ALA A 131 -3.25 -5.12 6.53
N TYR A 132 -4.42 -5.36 5.92
CA TYR A 132 -5.19 -6.60 6.05
C TYR A 132 -5.36 -7.31 4.70
N SER A 133 -5.61 -6.56 3.62
CA SER A 133 -5.86 -7.10 2.28
C SER A 133 -4.77 -6.69 1.29
N THR A 134 -3.57 -7.27 1.44
CA THR A 134 -2.47 -7.06 0.49
C THR A 134 -2.68 -7.73 -0.86
N LYS A 135 -3.56 -8.75 -0.95
CA LYS A 135 -3.70 -9.62 -2.13
C LYS A 135 -4.78 -9.20 -3.12
N ALA A 136 -5.91 -8.68 -2.66
CA ALA A 136 -7.12 -8.65 -3.50
C ALA A 136 -7.32 -7.33 -4.28
N MET A 137 -6.55 -6.29 -3.98
CA MET A 137 -6.33 -5.14 -4.88
C MET A 137 -5.23 -5.40 -5.94
N LEU A 138 -4.81 -6.65 -6.16
CA LEU A 138 -3.75 -7.00 -7.13
C LEU A 138 -4.27 -7.80 -8.33
N GLY A 139 -5.58 -8.01 -8.45
CA GLY A 139 -6.16 -8.87 -9.49
C GLY A 139 -5.77 -8.45 -10.91
N LEU A 140 -5.73 -7.13 -11.17
CA LEU A 140 -5.42 -6.55 -12.48
C LEU A 140 -3.95 -6.75 -12.88
N ARG A 141 -3.06 -7.00 -11.91
CA ARG A 141 -1.63 -7.31 -12.13
C ARG A 141 -1.38 -8.76 -12.54
N SER A 142 -2.36 -9.66 -12.39
CA SER A 142 -2.27 -11.00 -12.97
C SER A 142 -2.55 -10.97 -14.47
N GLU A 143 -1.92 -11.85 -15.24
CA GLU A 143 -1.97 -11.78 -16.70
C GLU A 143 -3.34 -12.22 -17.25
N TRP A 144 -4.16 -11.20 -17.52
CA TRP A 144 -5.26 -11.29 -18.49
C TRP A 144 -4.71 -11.67 -19.86
N GLY A 145 -4.96 -12.91 -20.29
CA GLY A 145 -4.61 -13.36 -21.64
C GLY A 145 -5.70 -13.01 -22.64
N GLU A 146 -6.88 -13.59 -22.45
CA GLU A 146 -8.10 -13.27 -23.20
C GLU A 146 -8.94 -12.27 -22.39
N TYR A 147 -9.38 -11.18 -23.01
CA TYR A 147 -10.28 -10.19 -22.37
C TYR A 147 -11.25 -9.53 -23.37
N GLU A 148 -12.41 -9.11 -22.84
CA GLU A 148 -13.43 -8.31 -23.52
C GLU A 148 -13.51 -6.94 -22.82
N VAL A 149 -13.35 -5.85 -23.57
CA VAL A 149 -13.56 -4.48 -23.07
C VAL A 149 -14.90 -3.94 -23.54
N LYS A 150 -15.67 -3.34 -22.63
CA LYS A 150 -16.91 -2.62 -22.92
C LYS A 150 -16.79 -1.19 -22.42
N LYS A 151 -16.86 -0.25 -23.38
CA LYS A 151 -16.88 1.20 -23.19
C LYS A 151 -18.31 1.70 -23.31
N SER A 152 -18.74 2.59 -22.43
CA SER A 152 -19.98 3.35 -22.58
C SER A 152 -19.85 4.74 -21.95
N ARG A 153 -20.73 5.67 -22.32
CA ARG A 153 -20.83 7.00 -21.74
C ARG A 153 -22.29 7.29 -21.40
N GLY A 154 -22.56 7.71 -20.18
CA GLY A 154 -23.90 8.10 -19.75
C GLY A 154 -24.30 9.48 -20.24
N GLU A 155 -25.58 9.80 -20.12
CA GLU A 155 -26.14 11.15 -20.34
C GLU A 155 -25.58 12.17 -19.33
N ASP A 156 -25.15 11.69 -18.16
CA ASP A 156 -24.37 12.41 -17.14
C ASP A 156 -22.92 12.72 -17.58
N GLY A 157 -22.53 12.31 -18.80
CA GLY A 157 -21.21 12.48 -19.37
C GLY A 157 -20.14 11.54 -18.79
N VAL A 158 -20.49 10.68 -17.82
CA VAL A 158 -19.58 9.75 -17.14
C VAL A 158 -19.23 8.60 -18.08
N TYR A 159 -17.93 8.34 -18.24
CA TYR A 159 -17.44 7.16 -18.94
C TYR A 159 -17.49 5.96 -18.00
N ARG A 160 -17.97 4.82 -18.49
CA ARG A 160 -18.01 3.55 -17.77
C ARG A 160 -17.25 2.51 -18.57
N LEU A 161 -16.38 1.80 -17.86
CA LEU A 161 -15.52 0.77 -18.39
C LEU A 161 -15.82 -0.54 -17.66
N THR A 162 -16.09 -1.59 -18.43
CA THR A 162 -16.12 -2.96 -17.94
C THR A 162 -15.05 -3.73 -18.70
N VAL A 163 -14.18 -4.45 -17.99
CA VAL A 163 -13.26 -5.39 -18.62
C VAL A 163 -13.46 -6.76 -18.00
N ARG A 164 -13.71 -7.76 -18.84
CA ARG A 164 -13.88 -9.16 -18.42
C ARG A 164 -12.75 -9.98 -18.99
N GLY A 165 -11.91 -10.57 -18.15
CA GLY A 165 -10.73 -11.32 -18.57
C GLY A 165 -10.65 -12.71 -17.94
N THR A 166 -9.82 -13.58 -18.51
CA THR A 166 -9.42 -14.84 -17.86
C THR A 166 -7.96 -14.81 -17.44
N ASN A 167 -7.68 -15.33 -16.24
CA ASN A 167 -6.31 -15.51 -15.76
C ASN A 167 -5.69 -16.75 -16.41
N VAL A 168 -4.49 -16.62 -16.97
CA VAL A 168 -3.75 -17.72 -17.63
C VAL A 168 -2.75 -18.40 -16.68
N GLN A 169 -2.33 -17.75 -15.60
CA GLN A 169 -1.23 -18.21 -14.73
C GLN A 169 -1.67 -19.09 -13.54
N GLN A 170 -2.94 -19.49 -13.46
CA GLN A 170 -3.42 -20.43 -12.43
C GLN A 170 -3.81 -21.77 -13.07
N ASP A 171 -3.03 -22.81 -12.75
CA ASP A 171 -3.26 -24.17 -13.22
C ASP A 171 -4.68 -24.67 -12.94
N ALA A 172 -5.22 -25.41 -13.91
CA ALA A 172 -6.51 -26.11 -13.89
C ALA A 172 -7.80 -25.26 -13.74
N ALA A 173 -7.75 -23.95 -13.45
CA ALA A 173 -8.95 -23.12 -13.29
C ALA A 173 -8.87 -21.77 -14.02
N LYS A 174 -9.62 -21.62 -15.13
CA LYS A 174 -9.87 -20.32 -15.79
C LYS A 174 -10.71 -19.40 -14.88
N SER A 175 -10.09 -18.80 -13.88
CA SER A 175 -10.70 -17.74 -13.06
C SER A 175 -11.07 -16.57 -13.98
N THR A 176 -12.36 -16.23 -13.99
CA THR A 176 -12.89 -15.10 -14.76
C THR A 176 -12.87 -13.87 -13.86
N MET A 177 -12.06 -12.88 -14.20
CA MET A 177 -12.09 -11.58 -13.51
C MET A 177 -13.03 -10.61 -14.22
N LEU A 178 -13.73 -9.82 -13.42
CA LEU A 178 -14.53 -8.69 -13.85
C LEU A 178 -13.97 -7.42 -13.20
N HIS A 179 -13.48 -6.50 -14.02
CA HIS A 179 -13.18 -5.13 -13.60
C HIS A 179 -14.33 -4.21 -14.00
N GLU A 180 -14.74 -3.33 -13.09
CA GLU A 180 -15.69 -2.26 -13.36
C GLU A 180 -15.15 -0.95 -12.80
N SER A 181 -15.16 0.08 -13.65
CA SER A 181 -14.73 1.42 -13.27
C SER A 181 -15.56 2.51 -13.96
N ALA A 182 -15.66 3.67 -13.31
CA ALA A 182 -16.38 4.81 -13.81
C ALA A 182 -15.59 6.10 -13.60
N TYR A 183 -15.66 6.99 -14.59
CA TYR A 183 -14.76 8.14 -14.74
C TYR A 183 -15.55 9.40 -15.11
N ARG A 184 -15.41 10.47 -14.32
CA ARG A 184 -15.97 11.79 -14.63
C ARG A 184 -14.91 12.69 -15.26
N PRO A 185 -15.18 13.38 -16.39
CA PRO A 185 -14.32 14.45 -16.88
C PRO A 185 -14.30 15.65 -15.92
N GLU A 186 -13.12 16.03 -15.46
CA GLU A 186 -12.87 17.18 -14.57
C GLU A 186 -11.55 17.84 -15.02
N ASP A 187 -11.48 19.16 -15.21
CA ASP A 187 -10.26 19.89 -15.60
C ASP A 187 -9.48 19.34 -16.82
N GLY A 188 -10.16 18.72 -17.79
CA GLY A 188 -9.51 18.09 -18.96
C GLY A 188 -8.86 16.71 -18.69
N ARG A 189 -9.06 16.15 -17.48
CA ARG A 189 -8.64 14.79 -17.08
C ARG A 189 -9.84 13.95 -16.63
N LEU A 190 -9.61 12.67 -16.37
CA LEU A 190 -10.59 11.74 -15.82
C LEU A 190 -10.41 11.55 -14.30
N ARG A 191 -11.45 11.86 -13.53
CA ARG A 191 -11.60 11.52 -12.11
C ARG A 191 -12.20 10.13 -11.96
N ILE A 192 -11.56 9.26 -11.21
CA ILE A 192 -12.08 7.91 -10.93
C ILE A 192 -13.12 7.99 -9.79
N ILE A 193 -14.38 7.67 -10.08
CA ILE A 193 -15.49 7.69 -9.11
C ILE A 193 -15.93 6.28 -8.66
N GLU A 194 -15.57 5.26 -9.44
CA GLU A 194 -15.67 3.84 -9.07
C GLU A 194 -14.49 3.07 -9.69
N PHE A 195 -13.91 2.11 -8.95
CA PHE A 195 -12.84 1.22 -9.43
C PHE A 195 -12.81 -0.05 -8.57
N LYS A 196 -13.36 -1.14 -9.09
CA LYS A 196 -13.50 -2.42 -8.39
C LYS A 196 -13.15 -3.59 -9.30
N THR A 197 -12.77 -4.70 -8.68
CA THR A 197 -12.45 -5.97 -9.35
C THR A 197 -13.07 -7.10 -8.55
N SER A 198 -13.69 -8.06 -9.24
CA SER A 198 -14.28 -9.28 -8.68
C SER A 198 -13.90 -10.52 -9.49
N SER A 199 -14.07 -11.69 -8.87
CA SER A 199 -13.73 -13.03 -9.37
C SER A 199 -14.70 -14.05 -8.83
#